data_AF-A0A3P1B3H4-F1
#
_entry.id   AF-A0A3P1B3H4-F1
#
_cell.length_a   1.000
_cell.length_b   1.000
_cell.length_c   1.000
_cell.angle_alpha   90.00
_cell.angle_beta   90.00
_cell.angle_gamma   90.00
#
_symmetry.space_group_name_H-M   'P 1'
#
loop_
_entity.id
_entity.type
_entity.pdbx_description
1 polymer ?
#
loop_
_entity_poly.entity_id
_entity_poly.type
_entity_poly.pdbx_seq_one_letter_code
_entity_poly.pdbx_strand_id
1 'polypeptide(L)'
;MEKNNKTTTAKKSGKTYSSKFLKRNAMKKRGDKFIYVCPEYHQRLMRIAKIVGQGEIPLYAYLDNILKHHFELFSDEIIAEYNKSSKSIFKSI
;
A
#
# COMPACT_ATOMS: atom_id res chain seq x y z
N MET A 1 2.61 51.33 -9.57
CA MET A 1 3.33 50.09 -9.93
C MET A 1 3.74 49.41 -8.65
N GLU A 2 3.02 48.37 -8.22
CA GLU A 2 3.53 47.47 -7.18
C GLU A 2 2.99 46.07 -7.48
N LYS A 3 3.91 45.13 -7.69
CA LYS A 3 3.67 43.83 -8.32
C LYS A 3 3.28 42.80 -7.25
N ASN A 4 2.07 42.26 -7.36
CA ASN A 4 1.60 41.07 -6.65
C ASN A 4 2.41 39.84 -7.08
N ASN A 5 3.31 39.34 -6.23
CA ASN A 5 3.94 38.04 -6.45
C ASN A 5 3.08 36.91 -5.87
N LYS A 6 2.07 36.55 -6.66
CA LYS A 6 1.34 35.29 -6.57
C LYS A 6 2.22 34.18 -7.17
N THR A 7 3.06 33.53 -6.38
CA THR A 7 3.72 32.29 -6.82
C THR A 7 2.79 31.12 -6.64
N THR A 8 1.91 30.94 -7.63
CA THR A 8 1.24 29.68 -7.93
C THR A 8 2.27 28.63 -8.35
N THR A 9 2.61 27.71 -7.46
CA THR A 9 3.26 26.45 -7.87
C THR A 9 2.19 25.40 -8.13
N ALA A 10 1.64 25.43 -9.35
CA ALA A 10 1.05 24.23 -9.94
C ALA A 10 2.20 23.23 -10.19
N LYS A 11 2.24 22.09 -9.48
CA LYS A 11 3.16 21.00 -9.84
C LYS A 11 2.73 19.62 -9.32
N LYS A 12 2.28 18.80 -10.27
CA LYS A 12 2.20 17.32 -10.27
C LYS A 12 1.15 16.70 -9.33
N SER A 13 -0.07 16.58 -9.83
CA SER A 13 -1.12 15.65 -9.40
C SER A 13 -0.78 14.16 -9.65
N GLY A 14 0.51 13.80 -9.65
CA GLY A 14 0.98 12.43 -9.57
C GLY A 14 1.32 12.13 -8.12
N LYS A 15 0.40 11.48 -7.39
CA LYS A 15 0.55 11.10 -5.98
C LYS A 15 1.95 10.50 -5.75
N THR A 16 2.78 11.20 -4.99
CA THR A 16 4.14 10.76 -4.67
C THR A 16 4.11 9.40 -3.96
N TYR A 17 5.17 8.63 -4.07
CA TYR A 17 5.30 7.34 -3.38
C TYR A 17 4.95 7.45 -1.89
N SER A 18 5.50 8.46 -1.21
CA SER A 18 5.23 8.73 0.20
C SER A 18 3.75 8.98 0.47
N SER A 19 3.09 9.78 -0.36
CA SER A 19 1.65 10.04 -0.24
C SER A 19 0.77 8.81 -0.48
N LYS A 20 1.30 7.74 -1.08
CA LYS A 20 0.57 6.52 -1.37
C LYS A 20 0.81 5.44 -0.33
N PHE A 21 2.05 5.26 0.12
CA PHE A 21 2.46 4.12 0.96
C PHE A 21 2.98 4.47 2.34
N LEU A 22 3.36 5.73 2.60
CA LEU A 22 3.93 6.16 3.87
C LEU A 22 2.89 6.92 4.71
N LYS A 23 1.72 6.29 4.88
CA LYS A 23 0.67 6.80 5.75
C LYS A 23 0.65 6.03 7.05
N ARG A 24 0.55 6.77 8.16
CA ARG A 24 0.27 6.17 9.45
C ARG A 24 -1.21 5.82 9.49
N ASN A 25 -1.56 4.59 9.17
CA ASN A 25 -2.91 4.09 9.43
C ASN A 25 -2.97 3.68 10.91
N ALA A 26 -3.84 4.34 11.67
CA ALA A 26 -4.21 3.85 12.99
C ALA A 26 -5.09 2.62 12.79
N MET A 27 -4.50 1.42 12.79
CA MET A 27 -5.30 0.21 12.99
C MET A 27 -6.03 0.36 14.33
N LYS A 28 -7.37 0.35 14.31
CA LYS A 28 -8.18 0.48 15.54
C LYS A 28 -7.89 -0.64 16.54
N LYS A 29 -7.38 -1.79 16.09
CA LYS A 29 -6.83 -2.87 16.91
C LYS A 29 -5.68 -3.51 16.15
N ARG A 30 -4.50 -3.59 16.76
CA ARG A 30 -3.40 -4.42 16.24
C ARG A 30 -3.96 -5.83 16.12
N GLY A 31 -4.01 -6.38 14.91
CA GLY A 31 -4.47 -7.75 14.72
C GLY A 31 -3.60 -8.73 15.51
N ASP A 32 -4.20 -9.86 15.89
CA ASP A 32 -3.56 -11.02 16.54
C ASP A 32 -2.92 -11.99 15.53
N LYS A 33 -2.96 -11.64 14.23
CA LYS A 33 -2.45 -12.45 13.13
C LYS A 33 -1.09 -11.95 12.66
N PHE A 34 -0.20 -12.90 12.42
CA PHE A 34 1.15 -12.67 11.90
C PHE A 34 1.31 -13.37 10.56
N ILE A 35 1.99 -12.72 9.62
CA ILE A 35 2.42 -13.35 8.37
C ILE A 35 3.94 -13.44 8.36
N TYR A 36 4.45 -14.56 7.88
CA TYR A 36 5.88 -14.71 7.67
C TYR A 36 6.28 -14.02 6.37
N VAL A 37 7.39 -13.30 6.41
CA VAL A 37 8.00 -12.65 5.26
C VAL A 37 9.45 -13.11 5.18
N CYS A 38 9.92 -13.51 3.99
CA CYS A 38 11.30 -13.95 3.80
C CYS A 38 12.29 -12.86 4.28
N PRO A 39 13.45 -13.25 4.85
CA PRO A 39 14.40 -12.30 5.45
C PRO A 39 14.79 -11.14 4.54
N GLU A 40 14.98 -11.39 3.25
CA GLU A 40 15.39 -10.41 2.25
C GLU A 40 14.32 -9.33 2.06
N TYR A 41 13.05 -9.74 1.96
CA TYR A 41 11.93 -8.82 1.84
C TYR A 41 11.68 -8.07 3.14
N HIS A 42 11.80 -8.74 4.28
CA HIS A 42 11.66 -8.09 5.58
C HIS A 42 12.69 -6.97 5.76
N GLN A 43 13.96 -7.21 5.42
CA GLN A 43 15.01 -6.19 5.47
C GLN A 43 14.73 -5.00 4.55
N ARG A 44 14.27 -5.26 3.31
CA ARG A 44 13.91 -4.20 2.36
C ARG A 44 12.75 -3.35 2.89
N LEU A 45 11.67 -3.98 3.35
CA LEU A 45 10.52 -3.29 3.90
C LEU A 45 10.90 -2.44 5.13
N MET A 46 11.73 -2.99 6.03
CA MET A 46 12.25 -2.26 7.18
C MET A 46 13.07 -1.03 6.78
N ARG A 47 13.97 -1.15 5.80
CA ARG A 47 14.79 -0.01 5.34
C ARG A 47 13.92 1.09 4.77
N ILE A 48 12.89 0.75 3.98
CA ILE A 48 11.98 1.75 3.41
C ILE A 48 11.21 2.47 4.52
N ALA A 49 10.61 1.72 5.43
CA ALA A 49 9.85 2.30 6.54
C ALA A 49 10.71 3.23 7.42
N LYS A 50 11.96 2.83 7.70
CA LYS A 50 12.88 3.64 8.52
C LYS A 50 13.45 4.85 7.78
N ILE A 51 13.99 4.66 6.58
CA ILE A 51 14.72 5.71 5.87
C ILE A 51 13.75 6.67 5.18
N VAL A 52 12.82 6.13 4.38
CA VAL A 52 11.89 6.94 3.60
C VAL A 52 10.73 7.42 4.47
N GLY A 53 10.26 6.58 5.39
CA GLY A 53 9.25 6.93 6.39
C GLY A 53 9.82 7.67 7.61
N GLN A 54 11.10 8.03 7.60
CA GLN A 54 11.78 8.81 8.65
C GLN A 54 11.62 8.24 10.08
N GLY A 55 11.45 6.92 10.20
CA GLY A 55 11.20 6.23 11.46
C GLY A 55 9.79 6.45 12.04
N GLU A 56 8.98 7.30 11.42
CA GLU A 56 7.62 7.60 11.89
C GLU A 56 6.62 6.54 11.45
N ILE A 57 6.90 5.83 10.35
CA ILE A 57 5.99 4.81 9.82
C ILE A 57 6.38 3.43 10.39
N PRO A 58 5.53 2.82 11.23
CA PRO A 58 5.81 1.47 11.70
C PRO A 58 5.69 0.49 10.54
N LEU A 59 6.51 -0.57 10.56
CA LEU A 59 6.61 -1.55 9.48
C LEU A 59 5.24 -2.14 9.09
N TYR A 60 4.39 -2.44 10.08
CA TYR A 60 3.05 -2.97 9.82
C TYR A 60 2.17 -2.00 9.01
N ALA A 61 2.27 -0.70 9.27
CA ALA A 61 1.44 0.30 8.57
C ALA A 61 1.90 0.44 7.11
N TYR A 62 3.21 0.38 6.88
CA TYR A 62 3.75 0.37 5.52
C TYR A 62 3.32 -0.89 4.75
N LEU A 63 3.40 -2.06 5.38
CA LEU A 63 2.93 -3.32 4.78
C LEU A 63 1.42 -3.30 4.50
N ASP A 64 0.62 -2.78 5.43
CA ASP A 64 -0.83 -2.62 5.26
C ASP A 64 -1.17 -1.72 4.06
N ASN A 65 -0.43 -0.60 3.89
CA ASN A 65 -0.60 0.27 2.72
C ASN A 65 -0.24 -0.44 1.40
N ILE A 66 0.79 -1.31 1.39
CA ILE A 66 1.15 -2.11 0.23
C ILE A 66 0.01 -3.08 -0.11
N LEU A 67 -0.48 -3.83 0.89
CA LEU A 67 -1.55 -4.81 0.70
C LEU A 67 -2.84 -4.14 0.23
N LYS A 68 -3.24 -3.05 0.88
CA LYS A 68 -4.41 -2.26 0.47
C LYS A 68 -4.29 -1.84 -0.99
N HIS A 69 -3.14 -1.31 -1.38
CA HIS A 69 -2.94 -0.86 -2.75
C HIS A 69 -2.93 -2.03 -3.75
N HIS A 70 -2.35 -3.18 -3.38
CA HIS A 70 -2.41 -4.39 -4.19
C HIS A 70 -3.87 -4.82 -4.41
N PHE A 71 -4.68 -4.89 -3.35
CA PHE A 71 -6.09 -5.25 -3.49
C PHE A 71 -6.90 -4.22 -4.28
N GLU A 72 -6.61 -2.92 -4.15
CA GLU A 72 -7.25 -1.89 -4.97
C GLU A 72 -6.93 -2.01 -6.47
N LEU A 73 -5.74 -2.49 -6.83
CA LEU A 73 -5.35 -2.67 -8.24
C LEU A 73 -5.86 -3.98 -8.84
N PHE A 74 -5.89 -5.04 -8.05
CA PHE A 74 -6.07 -6.40 -8.55
C PHE A 74 -7.36 -7.07 -8.07
N SER A 75 -8.28 -6.35 -7.40
CA SER A 75 -9.53 -6.93 -6.88
C SER A 75 -10.31 -7.68 -7.95
N ASP A 76 -10.48 -7.07 -9.11
CA ASP A 76 -11.34 -7.60 -10.17
C ASP A 76 -10.71 -8.86 -10.79
N GLU A 77 -9.39 -8.85 -10.99
CA GLU A 77 -8.63 -10.01 -11.48
C GLU A 77 -8.66 -11.16 -10.47
N ILE A 78 -8.43 -10.87 -9.19
CA ILE A 78 -8.49 -11.86 -8.10
C ILE A 78 -9.89 -12.50 -8.05
N ILE A 79 -10.96 -11.68 -8.12
CA ILE A 79 -12.35 -12.16 -8.11
C ILE A 79 -12.65 -12.99 -9.36
N ALA A 80 -12.19 -12.56 -10.54
CA ALA A 80 -12.38 -13.29 -11.78
C ALA A 80 -11.73 -14.68 -11.72
N GLU A 81 -10.47 -14.76 -11.25
CA GLU A 81 -9.76 -16.03 -11.14
C GLU A 81 -10.35 -16.94 -10.05
N TYR A 82 -10.78 -16.37 -8.92
CA TYR A 82 -11.53 -17.11 -7.89
C TYR A 82 -12.83 -17.72 -8.45
N ASN A 83 -13.59 -16.97 -9.23
CA ASN A 83 -14.84 -17.45 -9.82
C ASN A 83 -14.61 -18.50 -10.93
N LYS A 84 -13.50 -18.42 -11.65
CA LYS A 84 -13.10 -19.41 -12.65
C LYS A 84 -12.72 -20.73 -11.98
N SER A 85 -11.91 -20.67 -10.93
CA SER A 85 -11.50 -21.85 -10.17
C SER A 85 -12.66 -22.47 -9.38
N SER A 86 -13.58 -21.69 -8.81
CA SER A 86 -14.76 -22.22 -8.11
C SER A 86 -15.76 -22.89 -9.06
N LYS A 87 -15.97 -22.34 -10.26
CA LYS A 87 -16.75 -23.00 -11.32
C LYS A 87 -16.08 -24.29 -11.81
N SER A 88 -14.74 -24.36 -11.79
CA SER A 88 -14.00 -25.58 -12.14
C SER A 88 -14.20 -26.71 -11.13
N ILE A 89 -14.53 -26.41 -9.87
CA ILE A 89 -14.77 -27.42 -8.84
C ILE A 89 -16.14 -28.12 -9.01
N PHE A 90 -17.13 -27.43 -9.58
CA PHE A 90 -18.49 -27.97 -9.76
C PHE A 90 -18.79 -28.51 -11.17
N LYS A 91 -17.84 -28.52 -12.11
CA LYS A 91 -18.06 -28.99 -13.50
C LYS A 91 -17.71 -30.48 -13.71
N SER A 92 -17.72 -31.29 -12.67
CA SER A 92 -17.44 -32.73 -12.73
C SER A 92 -18.34 -33.55 -11.79
N ILE A 93 -19.65 -33.27 -11.79
CA ILE A 93 -20.67 -34.22 -11.35
C ILE A 93 -21.74 -34.28 -12.43
#